data_AF-A0A2N3C727-F1
#
_entry.id   AF-A0A2N3C727-F1
#
_cell.length_a   1.000
_cell.length_b   1.000
_cell.length_c   1.000
_cell.angle_alpha   90.00
_cell.angle_beta   90.00
_cell.angle_gamma   90.00
#
_symmetry.space_group_name_H-M   'P 1'
#
loop_
_entity.id
_entity.type
_entity.pdbx_description
1 polymer ?
#
loop_
_entity_poly.entity_id
_entity_poly.type
_entity_poly.pdbx_seq_one_letter_code
_entity_poly.pdbx_strand_id
1 'polypeptide(L)'
;GGGARLAILLVAATTGFGNGLPLPAGPLRAPLEPMLAQSGLLILSGTALARRAFLRRWQGTALPPVQEATLGPLATGMAWSGLRAIVIARGDARPIAAALTGEGAEVLRAVALDQRGRVSAALCARLVAEARRERAQLVAGEAEAAALPPGFRSQVLTLPMRLTAADWSPLDAALRLIGAIP
;
A
#
# COMPACT_ATOMS: atom_id res chain seq x y z
N GLY A 1 34.07 -1.64 -5.85
CA GLY A 1 33.50 -2.51 -6.90
C GLY A 1 32.00 -2.31 -6.90
N GLY A 2 31.46 -1.70 -7.96
CA GLY A 2 30.03 -1.37 -8.04
C GLY A 2 29.21 -2.63 -8.34
N GLY A 3 28.58 -3.21 -7.33
CA GLY A 3 27.63 -4.30 -7.53
C GLY A 3 26.45 -3.85 -8.38
N ALA A 4 25.95 -4.74 -9.24
CA ALA A 4 24.76 -4.48 -10.03
C ALA A 4 23.58 -4.12 -9.10
N ARG A 5 22.86 -3.04 -9.41
CA ARG A 5 21.76 -2.51 -8.59
C ARG A 5 20.45 -2.67 -9.34
N LEU A 6 19.44 -3.20 -8.67
CA LEU A 6 18.05 -3.18 -9.14
C LEU A 6 17.26 -2.11 -8.37
N ALA A 7 16.73 -1.13 -9.08
CA ALA A 7 15.72 -0.22 -8.53
C ALA A 7 14.33 -0.69 -8.97
N ILE A 8 13.44 -0.88 -8.00
CA ILE A 8 12.07 -1.33 -8.22
C ILE A 8 11.12 -0.17 -7.94
N LEU A 9 10.26 0.13 -8.91
CA LEU A 9 9.20 1.11 -8.75
C LEU A 9 7.89 0.39 -8.43
N LEU A 10 7.28 0.69 -7.29
CA LEU A 10 5.97 0.15 -6.92
C LEU A 10 4.89 1.20 -7.18
N VAL A 11 3.90 0.86 -8.00
CA VAL A 11 2.82 1.78 -8.40
C VAL A 11 1.47 1.11 -8.17
N ALA A 12 0.59 1.79 -7.43
CA ALA A 12 -0.83 1.45 -7.44
C ALA A 12 -1.45 1.92 -8.76
N ALA A 13 -1.98 1.00 -9.56
CA ALA A 13 -2.50 1.26 -10.89
C ALA A 13 -3.67 2.26 -10.92
N THR A 14 -4.42 2.35 -9.82
CA THR A 14 -5.52 3.30 -9.65
C THR A 14 -5.05 4.75 -9.54
N THR A 15 -3.92 5.00 -8.86
CA THR A 15 -3.33 6.35 -8.74
C THR A 15 -2.34 6.66 -9.86
N GLY A 16 -1.57 5.64 -10.28
CA GLY A 16 -0.56 5.75 -11.31
C GLY A 16 0.48 6.85 -11.03
N PHE A 17 0.95 7.50 -12.10
CA PHE A 17 1.86 8.65 -12.03
C PHE A 17 1.13 10.01 -11.96
N GLY A 18 -0.20 10.02 -11.80
CA GLY A 18 -1.01 11.23 -11.88
C GLY A 18 -0.85 11.96 -13.22
N ASN A 19 -0.47 13.24 -13.19
CA ASN A 19 -0.20 14.05 -14.37
C ASN A 19 1.26 13.96 -14.87
N GLY A 20 2.10 13.10 -14.28
CA GLY A 20 3.49 12.90 -14.69
C GLY A 20 4.46 13.99 -14.23
N LEU A 21 4.01 14.99 -13.47
CA LEU A 21 4.83 16.10 -13.00
C LEU A 21 5.26 15.93 -11.54
N PRO A 22 6.46 16.42 -11.15
CA PRO A 22 6.87 16.47 -9.76
C PRO A 22 6.12 17.56 -8.97
N LEU A 23 6.14 17.44 -7.65
CA LEU A 23 5.65 18.47 -6.73
C LEU A 23 6.32 19.84 -7.00
N PRO A 24 5.57 20.95 -6.96
CA PRO A 24 4.15 21.07 -6.62
C PRO A 24 3.19 20.89 -7.81
N ALA A 25 3.69 20.83 -9.05
CA ALA A 25 2.86 20.77 -10.26
C ALA A 25 2.16 19.42 -10.46
N GLY A 26 2.61 18.37 -9.77
CA GLY A 26 2.00 17.04 -9.78
C GLY A 26 2.35 16.22 -8.54
N PRO A 27 1.89 14.96 -8.46
CA PRO A 27 2.02 14.14 -7.25
C PRO A 27 3.38 13.44 -7.12
N LEU A 28 4.24 13.49 -8.14
CA LEU A 28 5.52 12.78 -8.11
C LEU A 28 6.54 13.49 -7.20
N ARG A 29 7.44 12.70 -6.59
CA ARG A 29 8.54 13.24 -5.76
C ARG A 29 9.80 13.54 -6.56
N ALA A 30 9.88 13.06 -7.79
CA ALA A 30 10.99 13.22 -8.72
C ALA A 30 10.44 13.26 -10.16
N PRO A 31 11.21 13.78 -11.13
CA PRO A 31 10.82 13.74 -12.53
C PRO A 31 10.57 12.30 -13.02
N LEU A 32 9.53 12.11 -13.82
CA LEU A 32 9.07 10.77 -14.24
C LEU A 32 10.11 10.05 -15.11
N GLU A 33 10.63 10.71 -16.15
CA GLU A 33 11.51 10.06 -17.12
C GLU A 33 12.83 9.56 -16.50
N PRO A 34 13.58 10.36 -15.71
CA PRO A 34 14.78 9.88 -15.04
C PRO A 34 14.49 8.73 -14.05
N MET A 35 13.34 8.76 -13.37
CA MET A 35 12.94 7.69 -12.45
C MET A 35 12.70 6.39 -13.21
N LEU A 36 11.99 6.44 -14.34
CA LEU A 36 11.73 5.27 -15.18
C LEU A 36 13.03 4.73 -15.79
N ALA A 37 13.89 5.60 -16.30
CA ALA A 37 15.18 5.22 -16.91
C ALA A 37 16.13 4.54 -15.91
N GLN A 38 16.04 4.88 -14.62
CA GLN A 38 16.85 4.26 -13.56
C GLN A 38 16.18 3.04 -12.92
N SER A 39 14.91 2.75 -13.25
CA SER A 39 14.17 1.62 -12.70
C SER A 39 14.36 0.39 -13.57
N GLY A 40 14.75 -0.73 -12.96
CA GLY A 40 14.88 -2.00 -13.67
C GLY A 40 13.58 -2.83 -13.70
N LEU A 41 12.61 -2.50 -12.85
CA LEU A 41 11.33 -3.18 -12.76
C LEU A 41 10.23 -2.24 -12.26
N LEU A 42 9.05 -2.31 -12.86
CA LEU A 42 7.82 -1.69 -12.36
C LEU A 42 6.91 -2.79 -11.80
N ILE A 43 6.67 -2.78 -10.49
CA ILE A 43 5.59 -3.55 -9.89
C ILE A 43 4.31 -2.73 -9.97
N LEU A 44 3.37 -3.18 -10.80
CA LEU A 44 2.09 -2.54 -11.01
C LEU A 44 0.99 -3.28 -10.24
N SER A 45 0.56 -2.69 -9.11
CA SER A 45 -0.41 -3.29 -8.20
C SER A 45 -1.83 -2.77 -8.42
N GLY A 46 -2.82 -3.65 -8.49
CA GLY A 46 -4.24 -3.27 -8.59
C GLY A 46 -5.07 -4.32 -9.32
N THR A 47 -6.35 -4.05 -9.57
CA THR A 47 -7.19 -4.95 -10.35
C THR A 47 -6.72 -5.02 -11.81
N ALA A 48 -7.02 -6.12 -12.50
CA ALA A 48 -6.67 -6.28 -13.92
C ALA A 48 -7.20 -5.10 -14.78
N LEU A 49 -8.40 -4.59 -14.47
CA LEU A 49 -8.98 -3.42 -15.14
C LEU A 49 -8.15 -2.16 -14.90
N ALA A 50 -7.75 -1.89 -13.64
CA ALA A 50 -6.93 -0.73 -13.30
C ALA A 50 -5.54 -0.81 -13.95
N ARG A 51 -4.90 -1.99 -13.94
CA ARG A 51 -3.59 -2.21 -14.58
C ARG A 51 -3.66 -1.97 -16.08
N ARG A 52 -4.68 -2.51 -16.76
CA ARG A 52 -4.91 -2.25 -18.20
C ARG A 52 -5.15 -0.77 -18.51
N ALA A 53 -5.92 -0.07 -17.66
CA ALA A 53 -6.16 1.36 -17.84
C ALA A 53 -4.87 2.18 -17.68
N PHE A 54 -4.05 1.85 -16.68
CA PHE A 54 -2.73 2.45 -16.48
C PHE A 54 -1.81 2.24 -17.69
N LEU A 55 -1.69 1.00 -18.18
CA LEU A 55 -0.82 0.70 -19.33
C LEU A 55 -1.27 1.42 -20.60
N ARG A 56 -2.58 1.50 -20.86
CA ARG A 56 -3.11 2.29 -21.99
C ARG A 56 -2.79 3.78 -21.86
N ARG A 57 -2.94 4.35 -20.65
CA ARG A 57 -2.66 5.77 -20.37
C ARG A 57 -1.21 6.14 -20.69
N TRP A 58 -0.28 5.21 -20.46
CA TRP A 58 1.18 5.41 -20.57
C TRP A 58 1.82 4.61 -21.72
N GLN A 59 1.05 4.20 -22.72
CA GLN A 59 1.52 3.37 -23.84
C GLN A 59 2.66 4.01 -24.66
N GLY A 60 2.76 5.35 -24.66
CA GLY A 60 3.81 6.11 -25.35
C GLY A 60 5.05 6.36 -24.48
N THR A 61 5.08 5.85 -23.25
CA THR A 61 6.19 6.04 -22.31
C THR A 61 7.02 4.78 -22.23
N ALA A 62 8.35 4.95 -22.21
CA ALA A 62 9.29 3.84 -22.00
C ALA A 62 9.22 3.36 -20.54
N LEU A 63 8.26 2.47 -20.26
CA LEU A 63 8.16 1.80 -18.96
C LEU A 63 9.21 0.67 -18.87
N PRO A 64 9.80 0.42 -17.70
CA PRO A 64 10.61 -0.78 -17.48
C PRO A 64 9.73 -2.03 -17.53
N PRO A 65 10.32 -3.24 -17.54
CA PRO A 65 9.57 -4.48 -17.44
C PRO A 65 8.53 -4.44 -16.30
N VAL A 66 7.32 -4.92 -16.60
CA VAL A 66 6.18 -4.80 -15.68
C VAL A 66 5.91 -6.14 -15.00
N GLN A 67 5.97 -6.14 -13.67
CA GLN A 67 5.45 -7.20 -12.81
C GLN A 67 4.04 -6.82 -12.35
N GLU A 68 3.02 -7.50 -12.87
CA GLU A 68 1.65 -7.30 -12.38
C GLU A 68 1.48 -7.95 -11.00
N ALA A 69 0.77 -7.26 -10.11
CA ALA A 69 0.48 -7.79 -8.78
C ALA A 69 -0.87 -7.28 -8.24
N THR A 70 -1.33 -7.90 -7.16
CA THR A 70 -2.52 -7.53 -6.42
C THR A 70 -2.18 -7.46 -4.95
N LEU A 71 -2.49 -6.33 -4.31
CA LEU A 71 -2.42 -6.17 -2.86
C LEU A 71 -3.76 -6.58 -2.26
N GLY A 72 -3.77 -7.59 -1.40
CA GLY A 72 -4.97 -8.10 -0.73
C GLY A 72 -4.69 -8.51 0.72
N PRO A 73 -5.72 -8.70 1.55
CA PRO A 73 -5.55 -9.18 2.91
C PRO A 73 -4.97 -10.60 2.91
N LEU A 74 -4.11 -10.90 3.89
CA LEU A 74 -3.65 -12.25 4.14
C LEU A 74 -4.69 -12.97 5.02
N ALA A 75 -5.16 -14.14 4.58
CA ALA A 75 -6.10 -14.94 5.36
C ALA A 75 -5.43 -15.45 6.64
N THR A 76 -5.82 -14.90 7.79
CA THR A 76 -5.30 -15.27 9.12
C THR A 76 -6.25 -16.15 9.92
N GLY A 77 -7.44 -16.42 9.39
CA GLY A 77 -8.52 -17.09 10.13
C GLY A 77 -9.29 -16.17 11.09
N MET A 78 -8.99 -14.87 11.11
CA MET A 78 -9.79 -13.90 11.87
C MET A 78 -11.18 -13.73 11.25
N ALA A 79 -12.23 -13.78 12.07
CA ALA A 79 -13.59 -13.49 11.64
C ALA A 79 -13.82 -11.96 11.56
N TRP A 80 -13.68 -11.41 10.35
CA TRP A 80 -13.94 -9.99 10.09
C TRP A 80 -15.42 -9.68 9.82
N SER A 81 -16.19 -10.68 9.38
CA SER A 81 -17.60 -10.50 9.01
C SER A 81 -18.44 -9.94 10.15
N GLY A 82 -19.15 -8.83 9.88
CA GLY A 82 -19.99 -8.15 10.87
C GLY A 82 -19.21 -7.34 11.93
N LEU A 83 -17.88 -7.34 11.89
CA LEU A 83 -17.08 -6.49 12.77
C LEU A 83 -17.25 -5.02 12.37
N ARG A 84 -17.69 -4.19 13.30
CA ARG A 84 -17.70 -2.73 13.11
C ARG A 84 -16.29 -2.21 13.29
N ALA A 85 -15.74 -1.55 12.29
CA ALA A 85 -14.33 -1.17 12.26
C ALA A 85 -14.13 0.33 12.03
N ILE A 86 -13.15 0.90 12.73
CA ILE A 86 -12.55 2.19 12.39
C ILE A 86 -11.13 1.90 11.94
N VAL A 87 -10.83 2.19 10.68
CA VAL A 87 -9.52 1.92 10.08
C VAL A 87 -8.60 3.12 10.28
N ILE A 88 -7.37 2.86 10.70
CA ILE A 88 -6.32 3.88 10.83
C ILE A 88 -5.10 3.49 10.00
N ALA A 89 -4.57 4.43 9.23
CA ALA A 89 -3.35 4.23 8.44
C ALA A 89 -2.63 5.55 8.20
N ARG A 90 -1.30 5.53 8.12
CA ARG A 90 -0.53 6.66 7.58
C ARG A 90 -0.83 6.89 6.12
N GLY A 91 -1.12 8.15 5.78
CA GLY A 91 -1.49 8.52 4.43
C GLY A 91 -2.87 8.00 4.06
N ASP A 92 -2.95 7.12 3.06
CA ASP A 92 -4.23 6.67 2.52
C ASP A 92 -4.72 5.40 3.22
N ALA A 93 -5.80 5.52 4.01
CA ALA A 93 -6.45 4.41 4.69
C ALA A 93 -7.44 3.62 3.80
N ARG A 94 -7.77 4.13 2.60
CA ARG A 94 -8.77 3.51 1.71
C ARG A 94 -8.43 2.08 1.29
N PRO A 95 -7.17 1.70 0.97
CA PRO A 95 -6.85 0.32 0.60
C PRO A 95 -7.16 -0.69 1.73
N ILE A 96 -6.83 -0.35 2.98
CA ILE A 96 -7.09 -1.20 4.14
C ILE A 96 -8.59 -1.27 4.41
N ALA A 97 -9.28 -0.14 4.35
CA ALA A 97 -10.74 -0.09 4.50
C ALA A 97 -11.45 -0.95 3.44
N ALA A 98 -11.07 -0.81 2.16
CA ALA A 98 -11.65 -1.60 1.08
C ALA A 98 -11.38 -3.10 1.23
N ALA A 99 -10.16 -3.48 1.63
CA ALA A 99 -9.82 -4.87 1.93
C ALA A 99 -10.67 -5.42 3.08
N LEU A 100 -10.79 -4.67 4.17
CA LEU A 100 -11.54 -5.06 5.36
C LEU A 100 -13.06 -5.19 5.08
N THR A 101 -13.63 -4.28 4.27
CA THR A 101 -15.00 -4.41 3.76
C THR A 101 -15.16 -5.66 2.88
N GLY A 102 -14.16 -5.98 2.05
CA GLY A 102 -14.12 -7.21 1.27
C GLY A 102 -14.15 -8.49 2.11
N GLU A 103 -13.55 -8.45 3.30
CA GLU A 103 -13.62 -9.51 4.32
C GLU A 103 -14.95 -9.53 5.11
N GLY A 104 -15.88 -8.62 4.81
CA GLY A 104 -17.23 -8.57 5.36
C GLY A 104 -17.39 -7.68 6.61
N ALA A 105 -16.39 -6.88 6.96
CA ALA A 105 -16.51 -5.93 8.07
C ALA A 105 -17.36 -4.70 7.69
N GLU A 106 -18.01 -4.11 8.69
CA GLU A 106 -18.70 -2.82 8.58
C GLU A 106 -17.71 -1.69 8.92
N VAL A 107 -17.04 -1.14 7.90
CA VAL A 107 -16.10 -0.03 8.10
C VAL A 107 -16.87 1.28 8.31
N LEU A 108 -16.91 1.76 9.54
CA LEU A 108 -17.59 2.99 9.92
C LEU A 108 -16.84 4.23 9.47
N ARG A 109 -15.51 4.18 9.51
CA ARG A 109 -14.63 5.31 9.23
C ARG A 109 -13.23 4.84 8.86
N ALA A 110 -12.57 5.59 7.97
CA ALA A 110 -11.16 5.45 7.65
C ALA A 110 -10.42 6.76 7.98
N VAL A 111 -9.36 6.68 8.79
CA VAL A 111 -8.60 7.83 9.30
C VAL A 111 -7.19 7.82 8.72
N ALA A 112 -6.90 8.86 7.95
CA ALA A 112 -5.56 9.17 7.47
C ALA A 112 -4.74 9.83 8.59
N LEU A 113 -3.66 9.19 9.01
CA LEU A 113 -2.66 9.76 9.92
C LEU A 113 -1.56 10.46 9.12
N ASP A 114 -0.85 11.39 9.76
CA ASP A 114 0.29 12.06 9.14
C ASP A 114 1.36 11.03 8.74
N GLN A 115 1.79 11.11 7.48
CA GLN A 115 2.87 10.28 6.91
C GLN A 115 4.19 10.45 7.69
N ARG A 116 4.38 11.60 8.37
CA ARG A 116 5.58 12.00 9.10
C ARG A 116 5.28 12.12 10.59
N GLY A 117 6.29 11.86 11.41
CA GLY A 117 6.22 12.07 12.84
C GLY A 117 5.52 10.95 13.62
N ARG A 118 5.51 11.10 14.94
CA ARG A 118 4.98 10.10 15.89
C ARG A 118 3.48 10.33 16.08
N VAL A 119 2.70 9.23 16.15
CA VAL A 119 1.29 9.32 16.52
C VAL A 119 1.21 9.71 18.00
N SER A 120 0.55 10.82 18.31
CA SER A 120 0.49 11.33 19.68
C SER A 120 -0.45 10.48 20.55
N ALA A 121 -0.12 10.35 21.84
CA ALA A 121 -0.98 9.63 22.79
C ALA A 121 -2.39 10.25 22.89
N ALA A 122 -2.50 11.57 22.76
CA ALA A 122 -3.78 12.28 22.75
C ALA A 122 -4.65 11.89 21.54
N LEU A 123 -4.05 11.77 20.35
CA LEU A 123 -4.77 11.30 19.16
C LEU A 123 -5.23 9.85 19.34
N CYS A 124 -4.35 8.97 19.82
CA CYS A 124 -4.71 7.58 20.07
C CYS A 124 -5.85 7.46 21.10
N ALA A 125 -5.80 8.22 22.20
CA ALA A 125 -6.87 8.23 23.21
C ALA A 125 -8.22 8.68 22.61
N ARG A 126 -8.22 9.69 21.73
CA ARG A 126 -9.44 10.12 21.03
C ARG A 126 -10.00 9.03 20.12
N LEU A 127 -9.15 8.36 19.35
CA LEU A 127 -9.56 7.27 18.45
C LEU A 127 -10.11 6.06 19.22
N VAL A 128 -9.49 5.72 20.36
CA VAL A 128 -9.99 4.66 21.24
C VAL A 128 -11.35 5.03 21.84
N ALA A 129 -11.51 6.26 22.33
CA ALA A 129 -12.78 6.73 22.87
C ALA A 129 -13.89 6.72 21.81
N GLU A 130 -13.57 7.14 20.58
CA GLU A 130 -14.49 7.10 19.44
C GLU A 130 -14.89 5.66 19.10
N ALA A 131 -13.93 4.74 18.98
CA ALA A 131 -14.19 3.33 18.72
C ALA A 131 -15.09 2.70 19.79
N ARG A 132 -14.85 2.99 21.07
CA ARG A 132 -15.72 2.53 22.17
C ARG A 132 -17.15 3.07 22.05
N ARG A 133 -17.29 4.38 21.81
CA ARG A 133 -18.61 5.02 21.62
C ARG A 133 -19.39 4.40 20.47
N GLU A 134 -18.68 4.11 19.37
CA GLU A 134 -19.26 3.48 18.18
C GLU A 134 -19.41 1.96 18.30
N ARG A 135 -18.99 1.32 19.40
CA ARG A 135 -18.91 -0.15 19.52
C ARG A 135 -18.17 -0.77 18.33
N ALA A 136 -17.05 -0.15 17.97
CA ALA A 136 -16.20 -0.52 16.86
C ALA A 136 -14.80 -0.91 17.34
N GLN A 137 -14.11 -1.68 16.51
CA GLN A 137 -12.72 -2.07 16.70
C GLN A 137 -11.81 -1.19 15.86
N LEU A 138 -10.72 -0.70 16.45
CA LEU A 138 -9.66 -0.05 15.68
C LEU A 138 -8.91 -1.11 14.89
N VAL A 139 -8.72 -0.88 13.59
CA VAL A 139 -7.97 -1.77 12.69
C VAL A 139 -6.90 -0.97 11.96
N ALA A 140 -5.69 -1.51 11.87
CA ALA A 140 -4.56 -0.88 11.19
C ALA A 140 -3.74 -1.88 10.39
N GLY A 141 -2.87 -1.39 9.51
CA GLY A 141 -1.84 -2.24 8.89
C GLY A 141 -0.70 -2.56 9.86
N GLU A 142 0.11 -3.57 9.55
CA GLU A 142 1.18 -4.07 10.42
C GLU A 142 2.18 -2.98 10.83
N ALA A 143 2.68 -2.22 9.85
CA ALA A 143 3.63 -1.14 10.10
C ALA A 143 3.03 -0.03 10.97
N GLU A 144 1.74 0.28 10.78
CA GLU A 144 1.06 1.31 11.58
C GLU A 144 0.86 0.86 13.01
N ALA A 145 0.31 -0.35 13.21
CA ALA A 145 0.08 -0.92 14.54
C ALA A 145 1.38 -0.97 15.36
N ALA A 146 2.50 -1.35 14.73
CA ALA A 146 3.81 -1.37 15.37
C ALA A 146 4.33 0.03 15.75
N ALA A 147 3.98 1.05 14.97
CA ALA A 147 4.41 2.44 15.20
C ALA A 147 3.59 3.17 16.28
N LEU A 148 2.46 2.61 16.73
CA LEU A 148 1.64 3.17 17.81
C LEU A 148 2.37 3.12 19.16
N PRO A 149 2.05 4.04 20.10
CA PRO A 149 2.62 3.98 21.44
C PRO A 149 2.24 2.67 22.15
N PRO A 150 3.11 2.10 23.01
CA PRO A 150 2.96 0.74 23.54
C PRO A 150 1.59 0.42 24.15
N GLY A 151 1.01 1.34 24.94
CA GLY A 151 -0.31 1.16 25.58
C GLY A 151 -1.50 1.11 24.62
N PHE A 152 -1.31 1.42 23.34
CA PHE A 152 -2.37 1.38 22.33
C PHE A 152 -2.28 0.18 21.39
N ARG A 153 -1.12 -0.48 21.32
CA ARG A 153 -0.91 -1.59 20.38
C ARG A 153 -1.87 -2.76 20.62
N SER A 154 -2.17 -3.06 21.88
CA SER A 154 -3.13 -4.12 22.26
C SER A 154 -4.59 -3.75 22.01
N GLN A 155 -4.89 -2.49 21.68
CA GLN A 155 -6.25 -2.00 21.43
C GLN A 155 -6.59 -1.94 19.93
N VAL A 156 -5.65 -2.33 19.07
CA VAL A 156 -5.76 -2.23 17.60
C VAL A 156 -5.54 -3.61 16.99
N LEU A 157 -6.49 -4.07 16.18
CA LEU A 157 -6.29 -5.28 15.37
C LEU A 157 -5.48 -4.94 14.13
N THR A 158 -4.68 -5.91 13.70
CA THR A 158 -3.86 -5.75 12.50
C THR A 158 -4.48 -6.50 11.34
N LEU A 159 -4.65 -5.82 10.20
CA LEU A 159 -4.97 -6.46 8.92
C LEU A 159 -3.69 -6.62 8.11
N PRO A 160 -3.04 -7.81 8.13
CA PRO A 160 -1.88 -8.06 7.30
C PRO A 160 -2.28 -8.04 5.83
N MET A 161 -1.50 -7.32 5.02
CA MET A 161 -1.73 -7.16 3.59
C MET A 161 -0.56 -7.78 2.84
N ARG A 162 -0.85 -8.58 1.81
CA ARG A 162 0.17 -9.23 1.00
C ARG A 162 0.04 -8.87 -0.46
N LEU A 163 1.20 -8.63 -1.08
CA LEU A 163 1.30 -8.52 -2.52
C LEU A 163 1.40 -9.93 -3.11
N THR A 164 0.52 -10.25 -4.05
CA THR A 164 0.46 -11.53 -4.74
C THR A 164 0.51 -11.31 -6.25
N ALA A 165 1.06 -12.26 -6.98
CA ALA A 165 1.08 -12.27 -8.43
C ALA A 165 0.77 -13.68 -8.92
N ALA A 166 0.15 -13.78 -10.11
CA ALA A 166 -0.07 -15.08 -10.76
C ALA A 166 1.25 -15.68 -11.28
N ASP A 167 2.20 -14.81 -11.66
CA ASP A 167 3.52 -15.19 -12.15
C ASP A 167 4.53 -14.16 -11.64
N TRP A 168 5.59 -14.63 -10.97
CA TRP A 168 6.70 -13.81 -10.46
C TRP A 168 7.92 -13.81 -11.39
N SER A 169 7.85 -14.48 -12.53
CA SER A 169 8.97 -14.61 -13.49
C SER A 169 9.59 -13.26 -13.91
N PRO A 170 8.83 -12.15 -14.11
CA PRO A 170 9.43 -10.85 -14.39
C PRO A 170 10.34 -10.34 -13.26
N LEU A 171 9.93 -10.50 -12.01
CA LEU A 171 10.76 -10.16 -10.85
C LEU A 171 11.99 -11.07 -10.76
N ASP A 172 11.81 -12.38 -10.93
CA ASP A 172 12.92 -13.33 -10.91
C ASP A 172 13.95 -13.03 -11.99
N ALA A 173 13.51 -12.69 -13.20
CA ALA A 173 14.39 -12.28 -14.29
C ALA A 173 15.19 -11.02 -13.91
N ALA A 174 14.54 -10.00 -13.33
CA ALA A 174 15.22 -8.80 -12.87
C ALA A 174 16.24 -9.06 -11.74
N LEU A 175 15.94 -9.99 -10.84
CA LEU A 175 16.84 -10.41 -9.77
C LEU A 175 18.05 -11.21 -10.27
N ARG A 176 17.87 -12.10 -11.27
CA ARG A 176 18.97 -12.82 -11.92
C ARG A 176 19.95 -11.88 -12.61
N LEU A 177 19.46 -10.83 -13.27
CA LEU A 177 20.32 -9.85 -13.93
C LEU A 177 21.32 -9.16 -12.99
N ILE A 178 20.99 -9.07 -11.69
CA ILE A 178 21.89 -8.51 -10.68
C ILE A 178 22.60 -9.58 -9.84
N GLY A 179 22.42 -10.86 -10.16
CA GLY A 179 23.00 -11.99 -9.42
C GLY A 179 22.41 -12.19 -8.02
N ALA A 180 21.20 -11.70 -7.74
CA ALA A 180 20.56 -11.84 -6.43
C ALA A 180 19.93 -13.23 -6.21
N ILE A 181 19.62 -13.93 -7.30
CA ILE A 181 19.14 -15.32 -7.30
C ILE A 181 19.82 -16.09 -8.45
N PRO A 182 19.91 -17.43 -8.37
CA PRO A 182 20.49 -18.27 -9.42
C PRO A 182 19.79 -18.16 -10.78
#